data_AF-A0A945CYL4-F1
#
_entry.id   AF-A0A945CYL4-F1
#
_cell.length_a   1.000
_cell.length_b   1.000
_cell.length_c   1.000
_cell.angle_alpha   90.00
_cell.angle_beta   90.00
_cell.angle_gamma   90.00
#
_symmetry.space_group_name_H-M   'P 1'
#
loop_
_entity.id
_entity.type
_entity.pdbx_description
1 polymer ?
#
loop_
_entity_poly.entity_id
_entity_poly.type
_entity_poly.pdbx_seq_one_letter_code
_entity_poly.pdbx_strand_id
1 'polypeptide(L)'
;MMLSWIPFLEPMNAIQSVWYVLLLPMAFGISVVYRSLREQSYATYWRSVFIMTGQVVIGITAIAIAFGIFVQWIIPLLNQP
;
A
#
# COMPACT_ATOMS: atom_id res chain seq x y z
N MET A 1 -17.19 -34.32 -4.05
CA MET A 1 -16.69 -33.88 -5.37
C MET A 1 -16.17 -32.47 -5.22
N MET A 2 -14.86 -32.29 -5.36
CA MET A 2 -14.13 -31.04 -5.14
C MET A 2 -13.44 -30.69 -6.47
N LEU A 3 -14.25 -30.33 -7.48
CA LEU A 3 -13.80 -30.13 -8.87
C LEU A 3 -14.05 -28.71 -9.38
N SER A 4 -14.15 -27.74 -8.47
CA SER A 4 -14.39 -26.32 -8.78
C SER A 4 -13.40 -25.40 -8.08
N TRP A 5 -12.19 -25.88 -7.79
CA TRP A 5 -11.12 -25.01 -7.29
C TRP A 5 -10.62 -24.11 -8.43
N ILE A 6 -10.96 -22.82 -8.35
CA ILE A 6 -10.58 -21.78 -9.31
C ILE A 6 -9.66 -20.76 -8.62
N PRO A 7 -8.39 -21.13 -8.36
CA PRO A 7 -7.49 -20.41 -7.44
C PRO A 7 -7.22 -18.95 -7.78
N PHE A 8 -7.46 -18.52 -9.03
CA PHE A 8 -7.22 -17.15 -9.50
C PHE A 8 -8.49 -16.32 -9.67
N LEU A 9 -9.67 -16.96 -9.69
CA LEU A 9 -10.95 -16.27 -9.87
C LEU A 9 -11.67 -16.03 -8.54
N GLU A 10 -11.23 -16.71 -7.48
CA GLU A 10 -11.70 -16.46 -6.12
C GLU A 10 -10.82 -15.41 -5.41
N PRO A 11 -11.42 -14.57 -4.54
CA PRO A 11 -10.64 -13.69 -3.68
C PRO A 11 -9.59 -14.47 -2.89
N MET A 12 -8.44 -13.84 -2.64
CA MET A 12 -7.38 -14.44 -1.82
C MET A 12 -7.79 -14.53 -0.35
N ASN A 13 -8.69 -15.47 -0.03
CA ASN A 13 -9.37 -15.60 1.26
C ASN A 13 -8.38 -15.71 2.43
N ALA A 14 -7.23 -16.35 2.22
CA ALA A 14 -6.22 -16.57 3.26
C ALA A 14 -5.56 -15.28 3.77
N ILE A 15 -5.43 -14.25 2.93
CA ILE A 15 -4.75 -12.99 3.27
C ILE A 15 -5.68 -11.77 3.18
N GLN A 16 -6.98 -12.01 2.95
CA GLN A 16 -7.96 -10.95 2.76
C GLN A 16 -8.06 -10.01 3.97
N SER A 17 -7.91 -10.51 5.21
CA SER A 17 -7.96 -9.66 6.41
C SER A 17 -6.73 -8.75 6.56
N VAL A 18 -5.63 -9.07 5.89
CA VAL A 18 -4.33 -8.40 6.02
C VAL A 18 -3.80 -7.90 4.66
N TRP A 19 -4.68 -7.73 3.67
CA TRP A 19 -4.31 -7.36 2.29
C TRP A 19 -3.44 -6.10 2.23
N TYR A 20 -3.68 -5.14 3.12
CA TYR A 20 -2.95 -3.87 3.18
C TYR A 20 -1.47 -4.06 3.54
N VAL A 21 -1.11 -5.16 4.21
CA VAL A 21 0.29 -5.48 4.52
C VAL A 21 1.08 -5.74 3.23
N LEU A 22 0.44 -6.21 2.16
CA LEU A 22 1.08 -6.43 0.86
C LEU A 22 1.57 -5.13 0.20
N LEU A 23 1.11 -3.97 0.67
CA LEU A 23 1.63 -2.68 0.23
C LEU A 23 3.08 -2.46 0.65
N LEU A 24 3.51 -3.02 1.79
CA LEU A 24 4.90 -2.93 2.26
C LEU A 24 5.89 -3.60 1.30
N PRO A 25 5.77 -4.91 0.96
CA PRO A 25 6.68 -5.56 0.02
C PRO A 25 6.59 -4.96 -1.38
N MET A 26 5.40 -4.50 -1.81
CA MET A 26 5.25 -3.81 -3.10
C MET A 26 6.02 -2.48 -3.12
N ALA A 27 5.81 -1.61 -2.13
CA ALA A 27 6.50 -0.32 -2.02
C ALA A 27 8.02 -0.51 -1.89
N PHE A 28 8.45 -1.54 -1.15
CA PHE A 28 9.85 -1.91 -1.04
C PHE A 28 10.43 -2.35 -2.38
N GLY A 29 9.77 -3.24 -3.11
CA GLY A 29 10.20 -3.68 -4.44
C GLY A 29 10.32 -2.54 -5.44
N ILE A 30 9.33 -1.63 -5.47
CA ILE A 30 9.37 -0.42 -6.30
C ILE A 30 10.56 0.45 -5.91
N SER A 31 10.79 0.65 -4.61
CA SER A 31 11.89 1.48 -4.11
C SER A 31 13.26 0.89 -4.46
N VAL A 32 13.43 -0.42 -4.36
CA VAL A 32 14.64 -1.16 -4.78
C VAL A 32 14.94 -0.90 -6.25
N VAL A 33 13.95 -1.11 -7.14
CA VAL A 33 14.14 -0.92 -8.60
C VAL A 33 14.36 0.55 -8.94
N TYR A 34 13.60 1.46 -8.34
CA TYR A 34 13.73 2.88 -8.64
C TYR A 34 15.08 3.44 -8.20
N ARG A 35 15.53 3.10 -6.99
CA ARG A 35 16.79 3.60 -6.42
C ARG A 35 18.01 2.99 -7.10
N SER A 36 17.93 1.75 -7.57
CA SER A 36 19.06 1.10 -8.25
C SER A 36 19.43 1.81 -9.56
N LEU A 37 18.44 2.44 -10.22
CA LEU A 37 18.64 3.22 -11.43
C LEU A 37 19.06 4.67 -11.17
N ARG A 38 18.86 5.19 -9.95
CA ARG A 38 19.06 6.61 -9.61
C ARG A 38 20.33 6.87 -8.79
N GLU A 39 20.72 5.95 -7.92
CA GLU A 39 21.84 6.12 -7.00
C GLU A 39 23.14 5.54 -7.56
N GLN A 40 24.22 6.32 -7.46
CA GLN A 40 25.56 5.91 -7.89
C GLN A 40 26.40 5.29 -6.75
N SER A 41 25.97 5.45 -5.49
CA SER A 41 26.70 4.97 -4.32
C SER A 41 25.92 3.92 -3.54
N TYR A 42 26.53 2.75 -3.36
CA TYR A 42 25.96 1.66 -2.57
C TYR A 42 25.86 1.98 -1.07
N ALA A 43 26.67 2.92 -0.56
CA ALA A 43 26.66 3.30 0.85
C ALA A 43 25.36 3.97 1.28
N THR A 44 24.73 4.74 0.38
CA THR A 44 23.45 5.42 0.65
C THR A 44 22.24 4.66 0.13
N TYR A 45 22.45 3.73 -0.81
CA TYR A 45 21.39 2.99 -1.49
C TYR A 45 20.33 2.40 -0.54
N TRP A 46 20.73 1.57 0.42
CA TRP A 46 19.78 0.91 1.32
C TRP A 46 19.01 1.91 2.18
N ARG A 47 19.69 2.95 2.69
CA ARG A 47 19.05 4.03 3.44
C ARG A 47 17.98 4.72 2.58
N SER A 48 18.30 5.05 1.33
CA SER A 48 17.37 5.68 0.39
C SER A 48 16.18 4.78 0.04
N VAL A 49 16.40 3.47 -0.13
CA VAL A 49 15.33 2.48 -0.38
C VAL A 49 14.36 2.45 0.80
N PHE A 50 14.84 2.36 2.04
CA PHE A 50 13.97 2.33 3.22
C PHE A 50 13.24 3.66 3.45
N ILE A 51 13.91 4.80 3.22
CA ILE A 51 13.27 6.12 3.30
C ILE A 51 12.14 6.22 2.27
N MET A 52 12.39 5.84 1.02
CA MET A 52 11.38 5.91 -0.03
C MET A 52 10.22 4.94 0.22
N THR A 53 10.51 3.73 0.70
CA THR A 53 9.50 2.74 1.09
C THR A 53 8.59 3.32 2.18
N GLY A 54 9.19 3.91 3.22
CA GLY A 54 8.47 4.58 4.31
C GLY A 54 7.62 5.74 3.80
N GLN A 55 8.16 6.60 2.93
CA GLN A 55 7.42 7.71 2.32
C GLN A 55 6.19 7.24 1.54
N VAL A 56 6.34 6.19 0.73
CA VAL A 56 5.22 5.62 -0.05
C VAL A 56 4.15 5.06 0.87
N VAL A 57 4.53 4.24 1.85
CA VAL A 57 3.58 3.62 2.78
C VAL A 57 2.86 4.68 3.60
N ILE A 58 3.60 5.60 4.22
CA ILE A 58 3.03 6.70 5.01
C ILE A 58 2.13 7.59 4.15
N GLY A 59 2.54 7.90 2.91
CA GLY A 59 1.75 8.70 1.99
C GLY A 59 0.39 8.06 1.66
N ILE A 60 0.39 6.78 1.30
CA ILE A 60 -0.86 6.04 1.01
C ILE A 60 -1.73 5.93 2.27
N THR A 61 -1.14 5.62 3.43
CA THR A 61 -1.88 5.55 4.70
C THR A 61 -2.50 6.90 5.07
N ALA A 62 -1.75 8.00 4.91
CA ALA A 62 -2.26 9.34 5.20
C ALA A 62 -3.43 9.71 4.28
N ILE A 63 -3.35 9.37 2.99
CA ILE A 63 -4.45 9.58 2.03
C ILE A 63 -5.68 8.77 2.46
N ALA A 64 -5.51 7.49 2.82
CA ALA A 64 -6.62 6.65 3.25
C ALA A 64 -7.31 7.20 4.51
N ILE A 65 -6.53 7.66 5.51
CA ILE A 65 -7.04 8.28 6.73
C ILE A 65 -7.79 9.58 6.39
N ALA A 66 -7.19 10.45 5.58
CA ALA A 66 -7.82 11.71 5.18
C ALA A 66 -9.15 11.47 4.46
N PHE A 67 -9.22 10.46 3.59
CA PHE A 67 -10.44 10.05 2.92
C PHE A 67 -11.49 9.51 3.90
N GLY A 68 -11.08 8.69 4.86
CA GLY A 68 -11.95 8.19 5.92
C GLY A 68 -12.55 9.32 6.76
N ILE A 69 -11.73 10.30 7.16
CA ILE A 69 -12.18 11.50 7.87
C ILE A 69 -13.17 12.29 7.01
N PHE A 70 -12.83 12.53 5.74
CA PHE A 70 -13.69 13.28 4.82
C PHE A 70 -15.06 12.62 4.68
N VAL A 71 -15.11 11.31 4.43
CA VAL A 71 -16.38 10.58 4.27
C VAL A 71 -17.18 10.53 5.57
N GLN A 72 -16.54 10.33 6.72
CA GLN A 72 -17.25 10.15 7.99
C GLN A 72 -17.68 11.47 8.66
N TRP A 73 -16.96 12.57 8.42
CA TRP A 73 -17.18 13.83 9.13
C TRP A 73 -17.65 14.95 8.21
N ILE A 74 -17.04 15.10 7.03
CA ILE A 74 -17.35 16.22 6.13
C ILE A 74 -18.65 15.94 5.38
N ILE A 75 -18.84 14.74 4.84
CA ILE A 75 -20.07 14.40 4.10
C ILE A 75 -21.34 14.56 4.96
N PRO A 76 -21.43 14.06 6.20
CA PRO A 76 -22.64 14.23 7.00
C PRO A 76 -22.96 15.69 7.31
N LEU A 77 -21.96 16.54 7.54
CA LEU A 77 -22.15 17.98 7.79
C LEU A 77 -22.82 18.70 6.60
N LEU A 78 -22.55 18.25 5.37
CA LEU A 78 -23.12 18.83 4.16
C LEU A 78 -24.54 18.34 3.86
N ASN A 79 -24.98 17.27 4.52
CA ASN A 79 -26.26 16.61 4.28
C ASN A 79 -27.22 16.73 5.48
N GLN A 80 -26.88 17.56 6.48
CA GLN A 80 -27.82 17.95 7.52
C GLN A 80 -28.77 19.02 6.94
N PRO A 81 -30.09 18.91 7.12
CA PRO A 81 -31.04 19.93 6.66
C PRO A 81 -30.89 21.27 7.37
#